data_AF-A0A924NP40-F1
#
_entry.id   AF-A0A924NP40-F1
#
_cell.length_a   1.000
_cell.length_b   1.000
_cell.length_c   1.000
_cell.angle_alpha   90.00
_cell.angle_beta   90.00
_cell.angle_gamma   90.00
#
_symmetry.space_group_name_H-M   'P 1'
#
loop_
_entity.id
_entity.type
_entity.pdbx_description
1 polymer ?
#
loop_
_entity_poly.entity_id
_entity_poly.type
_entity_poly.pdbx_seq_one_letter_code
_entity_poly.pdbx_strand_id
1 'polypeptide(L)'
;MEESLSTDLGFAQGALGAAVAYTKSRRQFGQAVADFQGVQFMLADMAMQTAARQIVYSAAAKAGADAPDLEAVYDGADYRE
;
A
#
# COMPACT_ATOMS: atom_id res chain seq x y z
N MET A 1 -9.24 -4.54 -14.72
CA MET A 1 -9.34 -3.47 -13.69
C MET A 1 -8.48 -3.77 -12.45
N GLU A 2 -8.02 -5.00 -12.23
CA GLU A 2 -7.12 -5.34 -11.10
C GLU A 2 -5.64 -4.94 -11.29
N GLU A 3 -5.18 -4.80 -12.53
CA GLU A 3 -3.76 -4.56 -12.85
C GLU A 3 -3.24 -3.16 -12.44
N SER A 4 -4.13 -2.17 -12.32
CA SER A 4 -3.72 -0.79 -11.99
C SER A 4 -3.35 -0.63 -10.51
N LEU A 5 -4.08 -1.30 -9.60
CA LEU A 5 -3.97 -1.07 -8.16
C LEU A 5 -2.63 -1.53 -7.56
N SER A 6 -2.04 -2.60 -8.10
CA SER A 6 -0.71 -3.09 -7.67
C SER A 6 0.41 -2.14 -8.11
N THR A 7 0.28 -1.61 -9.33
CA THR A 7 1.22 -0.63 -9.91
C THR A 7 1.22 0.67 -9.11
N ASP A 8 0.04 1.14 -8.68
CA ASP A 8 -0.12 2.34 -7.87
C ASP A 8 0.57 2.22 -6.51
N LEU A 9 0.55 1.03 -5.89
CA LEU A 9 1.24 0.77 -4.62
C LEU A 9 2.76 0.80 -4.78
N GLY A 10 3.29 0.12 -5.79
CA GLY A 10 4.72 0.14 -6.08
C GLY A 10 5.24 1.56 -6.34
N PHE A 11 4.46 2.36 -7.06
CA PHE A 11 4.80 3.75 -7.34
C PHE A 11 4.80 4.62 -6.07
N ALA A 12 3.77 4.50 -5.23
CA ALA A 12 3.67 5.22 -3.97
C ALA A 12 4.83 4.88 -3.03
N GLN A 13 5.23 3.61 -2.98
CA GLN A 13 6.31 3.14 -2.14
C GLN A 13 7.69 3.64 -2.61
N GLY A 14 7.92 3.65 -3.92
CA GLY A 14 9.11 4.24 -4.53
C GLY A 14 9.19 5.74 -4.30
N ALA A 15 8.09 6.46 -4.48
CA ALA A 15 8.00 7.90 -4.24
C ALA A 15 8.28 8.25 -2.76
N LEU A 16 7.73 7.48 -1.82
CA LEU A 16 8.01 7.65 -0.39
C LEU A 16 9.49 7.41 -0.07
N GLY A 17 10.09 6.37 -0.63
CA GLY A 17 11.53 6.07 -0.47
C GLY A 17 12.41 7.23 -0.96
N ALA A 18 12.09 7.78 -2.13
CA ALA A 18 12.81 8.94 -2.68
C ALA A 18 12.64 10.20 -1.81
N ALA A 19 11.42 10.46 -1.32
CA ALA A 19 11.14 11.60 -0.43
C ALA A 19 11.93 11.49 0.89
N VAL A 20 12.00 10.30 1.50
CA VAL A 20 12.78 10.06 2.71
C VAL A 20 14.28 10.23 2.46
N ALA A 21 14.80 9.68 1.36
CA ALA A 21 16.22 9.82 1.02
C ALA A 21 16.61 11.30 0.81
N TYR A 22 15.77 12.04 0.08
CA TYR A 22 16.02 13.45 -0.19
C TYR A 22 15.96 14.29 1.08
N THR A 23 14.93 14.15 1.90
CA THR A 23 14.77 14.93 3.15
C THR A 23 15.89 14.68 4.16
N LYS A 24 16.49 13.49 4.17
CA LYS A 24 17.67 13.17 4.98
C LYS A 24 18.96 13.82 4.47
N SER A 25 19.14 13.86 3.15
CA SER A 25 20.32 14.48 2.53
C SER A 25 20.26 16.01 2.51
N ARG A 26 19.06 16.58 2.41
CA ARG A 26 18.84 18.02 2.32
C ARG A 26 19.02 18.66 3.69
N ARG A 27 19.89 19.67 3.76
CA ARG A 27 20.09 20.49 4.97
C ARG A 27 19.58 21.92 4.75
N GLN A 28 18.85 22.44 5.74
CA GLN A 28 18.40 23.83 5.77
C GLN A 28 18.21 24.28 7.22
N PHE A 29 18.38 25.57 7.49
CA PHE A 29 18.31 26.15 8.84
C PHE A 29 19.21 25.41 9.85
N GLY A 30 20.37 24.94 9.40
CA GLY A 30 21.39 24.28 10.24
C GLY A 30 21.17 22.80 10.55
N GLN A 31 20.08 22.17 10.09
CA GLN A 31 19.79 20.74 10.34
C GLN A 31 19.26 20.02 9.09
N ALA A 32 19.06 18.70 9.16
CA ALA A 32 18.45 17.99 8.04
C ALA A 32 16.96 18.35 7.95
N VAL A 33 16.42 18.40 6.74
CA VAL A 33 14.99 18.71 6.56
C VAL A 33 14.10 17.63 7.17
N ALA A 34 14.61 16.39 7.27
CA ALA A 34 13.96 15.30 7.99
C ALA A 34 13.85 15.51 9.52
N ASP A 35 14.60 16.43 10.12
CA ASP A 35 14.57 16.68 11.57
C ASP A 35 13.42 17.61 11.99
N PHE A 36 12.80 18.32 11.04
CA PHE A 36 11.64 19.15 11.34
C PHE A 36 10.38 18.29 11.57
N GLN A 37 9.72 18.46 12.71
CA GLN A 37 8.50 17.71 13.06
C GLN A 37 7.41 17.80 11.98
N GLY A 38 7.23 18.97 11.34
CA GLY A 38 6.26 19.12 10.25
C GLY A 38 6.55 18.19 9.07
N VAL A 39 7.82 18.05 8.69
CA VAL A 39 8.25 17.13 7.63
C VAL A 39 8.08 15.69 8.07
N GLN A 40 8.39 15.38 9.33
CA GLN A 40 8.19 14.03 9.89
C GLN A 40 6.72 13.61 9.86
N PHE A 41 5.79 14.51 10.23
CA PHE A 41 4.35 14.22 10.16
C PHE A 41 3.89 13.97 8.72
N MET A 42 4.37 14.78 7.76
CA MET A 42 4.04 14.57 6.35
C MET A 42 4.56 13.21 5.83
N LEU A 43 5.80 12.85 6.18
CA LEU A 43 6.38 11.56 5.79
C LEU A 43 5.65 10.39 6.47
N ALA A 44 5.30 10.54 7.75
CA ALA A 44 4.57 9.53 8.51
C ALA A 44 3.16 9.29 7.95
N ASP A 45 2.44 10.35 7.57
CA ASP A 45 1.11 10.26 6.97
C ASP A 45 1.15 9.52 5.62
N MET A 46 2.08 9.87 4.73
CA MET A 46 2.27 9.15 3.46
C MET A 46 2.64 7.67 3.67
N ALA A 47 3.49 7.38 4.65
CA ALA A 47 3.84 6.01 5.01
C ALA A 47 2.64 5.22 5.53
N MET A 48 1.83 5.83 6.39
CA MET A 48 0.63 5.22 6.97
C MET A 48 -0.41 4.89 5.90
N GLN A 49 -0.68 5.82 4.98
CA GLN A 49 -1.62 5.60 3.87
C GLN A 49 -1.17 4.47 2.94
N THR A 50 0.13 4.41 2.63
CA THR A 50 0.70 3.36 1.78
C THR A 50 0.60 1.99 2.47
N ALA A 51 0.97 1.92 3.76
CA ALA A 51 0.91 0.69 4.54
C ALA A 51 -0.52 0.16 4.71
N ALA A 52 -1.50 1.04 4.94
CA ALA A 52 -2.90 0.65 5.05
C ALA A 52 -3.39 -0.10 3.79
N ARG A 53 -3.05 0.41 2.60
CA ARG A 53 -3.41 -0.26 1.35
C ARG A 53 -2.67 -1.58 1.16
N GLN A 54 -1.39 -1.65 1.54
CA GLN A 54 -0.64 -2.91 1.48
C GLN A 54 -1.23 -3.98 2.38
N ILE A 55 -1.70 -3.62 3.58
CA ILE A 55 -2.35 -4.55 4.50
C ILE A 55 -3.61 -5.13 3.84
N VAL A 56 -4.47 -4.29 3.26
CA VAL A 56 -5.69 -4.74 2.56
C VAL A 56 -5.35 -5.66 1.39
N TYR A 57 -4.37 -5.29 0.56
CA TYR A 57 -3.96 -6.14 -0.56
C TYR A 57 -3.37 -7.47 -0.09
N SER A 58 -2.56 -7.45 0.97
CA SER A 58 -2.00 -8.68 1.54
C SER A 58 -3.08 -9.59 2.11
N ALA A 59 -4.14 -9.04 2.69
CA ALA A 59 -5.28 -9.79 3.19
C ALA A 59 -6.09 -10.39 2.03
N ALA A 60 -6.35 -9.63 0.97
CA ALA A 60 -7.04 -10.11 -0.23
C ALA A 60 -6.25 -11.21 -0.95
N ALA A 61 -4.93 -11.02 -1.10
CA ALA A 61 -4.05 -12.02 -1.72
C ALA A 61 -4.02 -13.34 -0.92
N LYS A 62 -4.01 -13.26 0.42
CA LYS A 62 -4.12 -14.44 1.29
C LYS A 62 -5.50 -15.11 1.18
N ALA A 63 -6.57 -14.32 1.18
CA ALA A 63 -7.92 -14.84 1.05
C ALA A 63 -8.16 -15.54 -0.29
N GLY A 64 -7.57 -15.05 -1.38
CA GLY A 64 -7.63 -15.73 -2.69
C GLY A 64 -6.72 -16.95 -2.80
N ALA A 65 -5.59 -16.97 -2.08
CA ALA A 65 -4.68 -18.12 -2.05
C ALA A 65 -5.21 -19.28 -1.19
N ASP A 66 -5.95 -18.98 -0.12
CA ASP A 66 -6.63 -19.94 0.77
C ASP A 66 -8.12 -20.12 0.43
N ALA A 67 -8.51 -19.98 -0.85
CA ALA A 67 -9.88 -20.22 -1.30
C ALA A 67 -10.04 -21.56 -2.05
N PRO A 68 -9.95 -22.73 -1.38
CA PRO A 68 -10.46 -23.99 -1.93
C PRO A 68 -12.00 -24.05 -1.95
N ASP A 69 -12.70 -23.04 -1.42
CA ASP A 69 -14.15 -23.09 -1.12
C ASP A 69 -15.04 -22.19 -2.00
N LEU A 70 -14.47 -21.41 -2.94
CA LEU A 70 -15.27 -20.56 -3.83
C LEU A 70 -15.89 -21.34 -5.02
N GLU A 71 -15.32 -22.48 -5.40
CA GLU A 71 -15.96 -23.42 -6.34
C GLU A 71 -17.10 -24.21 -5.67
N ALA A 72 -17.01 -24.51 -4.37
CA ALA A 72 -18.02 -25.29 -3.66
C ALA A 72 -19.35 -24.54 -3.45
N VAL A 73 -19.36 -23.21 -3.54
CA VAL A 73 -20.58 -22.40 -3.47
C VAL A 73 -21.25 -22.22 -4.85
N TYR A 74 -20.49 -22.42 -5.94
CA TYR A 74 -20.99 -22.29 -7.31
C TYR A 74 -21.20 -23.63 -8.04
N ASP A 75 -20.78 -24.76 -7.45
CA ASP A 75 -21.09 -26.09 -7.97
C ASP A 75 -22.46 -26.58 -7.50
N GLY A 76 -23.50 -26.32 -8.30
CA GLY A 76 -24.56 -27.31 -8.49
C GLY A 76 -25.84 -27.20 -7.66
N ALA A 77 -26.45 -26.03 -7.52
CA ALA A 77 -27.88 -25.98 -7.19
C ALA A 77 -28.64 -24.83 -7.88
N ASP A 78 -29.38 -25.22 -8.91
CA ASP A 78 -30.77 -24.78 -9.11
C ASP A 78 -31.06 -23.42 -9.79
N TYR A 79 -30.70 -23.33 -11.07
CA TYR A 79 -31.41 -22.44 -12.03
C TYR A 79 -31.92 -23.26 -13.22
N ARG A 80 -32.84 -24.20 -12.97
CA ARG A 80 -33.74 -24.75 -13.99
C ARG A 80 -35.12 -24.96 -13.37
N GLU A 81 -35.99 -23.96 -13.48
CA GLU A 81 -37.32 -24.01 -14.11
C GLU A 81 -37.95 -22.62 -14.14
#